data_AF-A0A816GXN9-F1
#
_entry.id   AF-A0A816GXN9-F1
#
_cell.length_a   1.000
_cell.length_b   1.000
_cell.length_c   1.000
_cell.angle_alpha   90.00
_cell.angle_beta   90.00
_cell.angle_gamma   90.00
#
_symmetry.space_group_name_H-M   'P 1'
#
loop_
_entity.id
_entity.type
_entity.pdbx_description
1 polymer ?
#
loop_
_entity_poly.entity_id
_entity_poly.type
_entity_poly.pdbx_seq_one_letter_code
_entity_poly.pdbx_strand_id
1 'polypeptide(L)'
;MFLNLLKNLIIQQRRVFRSQVKSLSSIQDAVNDIQDAGIVKRFSQDKGFGFITRNSNGDDIFVHFQSILGTGFKTLQEGQKVQFKNYYYFCFHFVSSFYLILLDVLVNDQISNTNDSQSEASETLTSDRHIGIVRKYVENRGFGFITRKSDGADLFVHSRSIRRAGLESLQEGMEVEFLAVQSNRGAEAKDLRIINRLDSIKTTNNQKKEFSDANINEQETGIVKQWNKERGFGFIRRKLDGTDLFVHLKSLKDGLQSLEIGQQIQFRIGKNEKGEEATDVYLTKNE
;
A
#
# COMPACT_ATOMS: atom_id res chain seq x y z
N MET A 1 40.00 -25.97 -9.29
CA MET A 1 39.41 -27.19 -8.70
C MET A 1 38.25 -26.88 -7.74
N PHE A 2 38.42 -25.95 -6.79
CA PHE A 2 37.41 -25.61 -5.76
C PHE A 2 36.08 -25.04 -6.31
N LEU A 3 36.14 -24.15 -7.32
CA LEU A 3 34.95 -23.57 -7.94
C LEU A 3 34.04 -24.61 -8.63
N ASN A 4 34.61 -25.64 -9.26
CA ASN A 4 33.81 -26.67 -9.96
C ASN A 4 33.09 -27.57 -8.96
N LEU A 5 33.71 -27.83 -7.80
CA LEU A 5 33.09 -28.59 -6.71
C LEU A 5 31.89 -27.83 -6.12
N LEU A 6 32.05 -26.52 -5.91
CA LEU A 6 31.00 -25.65 -5.38
C LEU A 6 29.82 -25.50 -6.35
N LYS A 7 30.10 -25.34 -7.66
CA LYS A 7 29.06 -25.31 -8.71
C LYS A 7 28.26 -26.62 -8.74
N ASN A 8 28.94 -27.77 -8.69
CA ASN A 8 28.28 -29.06 -8.66
C ASN A 8 27.43 -29.26 -7.40
N LEU A 9 27.91 -28.80 -6.24
CA LEU A 9 27.15 -28.86 -4.99
C LEU A 9 25.87 -28.01 -5.06
N ILE A 10 25.96 -26.80 -5.61
CA ILE A 10 24.82 -25.90 -5.81
C ILE A 10 23.79 -26.51 -6.78
N ILE A 11 24.26 -27.12 -7.88
CA ILE A 11 23.40 -27.79 -8.87
C ILE A 11 22.68 -28.99 -8.24
N GLN A 12 23.37 -29.78 -7.42
CA GLN A 12 22.78 -30.92 -6.71
C GLN A 12 21.72 -30.47 -5.69
N GLN A 13 22.01 -29.45 -4.88
CA GLN A 13 21.06 -28.86 -3.93
C GLN A 13 19.81 -28.31 -4.64
N ARG A 14 19.97 -27.66 -5.80
CA ARG A 14 18.85 -27.19 -6.64
C ARG A 14 17.97 -28.31 -7.17
N ARG A 15 18.56 -29.44 -7.57
CA ARG A 15 17.83 -30.59 -8.09
C ARG A 15 16.94 -31.22 -7.02
N VAL A 16 17.47 -31.38 -5.82
CA VAL A 16 16.71 -31.90 -4.65
C VAL A 16 15.58 -30.94 -4.29
N PHE A 17 15.87 -29.65 -4.19
CA PHE A 17 14.86 -28.64 -3.86
C PHE A 17 13.73 -28.58 -4.91
N ARG A 18 14.06 -28.57 -6.21
CA ARG A 18 13.05 -28.60 -7.29
C ARG A 18 12.20 -29.87 -7.25
N SER A 19 12.77 -31.01 -6.87
CA SER A 19 12.03 -32.26 -6.73
C SER A 19 11.05 -32.23 -5.56
N GLN A 20 11.48 -31.70 -4.41
CA GLN A 20 10.62 -31.55 -3.23
C GLN A 20 9.49 -30.53 -3.47
N VAL A 21 9.76 -29.45 -4.19
CA VAL A 21 8.73 -28.47 -4.57
C VAL A 21 7.69 -29.08 -5.53
N LYS A 22 8.12 -29.92 -6.48
CA LYS A 22 7.19 -30.64 -7.38
C LYS A 22 6.32 -31.65 -6.65
N SER A 23 6.85 -32.37 -5.66
CA SER A 23 6.01 -33.28 -4.86
C SER A 23 5.01 -32.53 -4.00
N LEU A 24 5.40 -31.37 -3.46
CA LEU A 24 4.50 -30.49 -2.70
C LEU A 24 3.39 -29.90 -3.58
N SER A 25 3.68 -29.53 -4.83
CA SER A 25 2.62 -29.08 -5.75
C SER A 25 1.64 -30.20 -6.10
N SER A 26 2.09 -31.43 -6.30
CA SER A 26 1.20 -32.57 -6.56
C SER A 26 0.30 -32.91 -5.36
N ILE A 27 0.83 -32.86 -4.13
CA ILE A 27 0.03 -33.04 -2.91
C ILE A 27 -0.97 -31.90 -2.75
N GLN A 28 -0.56 -30.69 -3.08
CA GLN A 28 -1.42 -29.52 -3.02
C GLN A 28 -2.58 -29.60 -4.01
N ASP A 29 -2.34 -30.01 -5.25
CA ASP A 29 -3.39 -30.14 -6.25
C ASP A 29 -4.45 -31.16 -5.79
N ALA A 30 -4.03 -32.21 -5.08
CA ALA A 30 -4.94 -33.16 -4.44
C ALA A 30 -5.72 -32.56 -3.24
N VAL A 31 -5.13 -31.64 -2.47
CA VAL A 31 -5.81 -30.93 -1.35
C VAL A 31 -6.76 -29.84 -1.86
N ASN A 32 -6.41 -29.17 -2.96
CA ASN A 32 -7.23 -28.12 -3.60
C ASN A 32 -8.55 -28.67 -4.18
N ASP A 33 -8.65 -29.99 -4.39
CA ASP A 33 -9.87 -30.64 -4.87
C ASP A 33 -10.85 -31.02 -3.76
N ILE A 34 -10.54 -30.73 -2.49
CA ILE A 34 -11.48 -30.86 -1.38
C ILE A 34 -12.55 -29.77 -1.53
N GLN A 35 -13.70 -30.17 -2.05
CA GLN A 35 -14.92 -29.37 -2.05
C GLN A 35 -15.50 -29.37 -0.64
N ASP A 36 -15.74 -28.17 -0.10
CA ASP A 36 -16.41 -27.96 1.16
C ASP A 36 -17.64 -27.07 0.94
N ALA A 37 -18.58 -27.11 1.89
CA ALA A 37 -19.81 -26.35 1.84
C ALA A 37 -19.97 -25.51 3.11
N GLY A 38 -20.63 -24.37 2.98
CA GLY A 38 -20.83 -23.46 4.10
C GLY A 38 -21.97 -22.48 3.87
N ILE A 39 -22.19 -21.64 4.88
CA ILE A 39 -23.21 -20.59 4.89
C ILE A 39 -22.51 -19.23 4.94
N VAL A 40 -22.90 -18.31 4.06
CA VAL A 40 -22.37 -16.95 4.05
C VAL A 40 -22.80 -16.25 5.35
N LYS A 41 -21.84 -15.93 6.20
CA LYS A 41 -22.07 -15.26 7.49
C LYS A 41 -22.22 -13.75 7.34
N ARG A 42 -21.45 -13.15 6.44
CA ARG A 42 -21.56 -11.74 6.08
C ARG A 42 -20.83 -11.49 4.77
N PHE A 43 -21.34 -10.63 3.91
CA PHE A 43 -20.62 -10.18 2.72
C PHE A 43 -20.95 -8.71 2.44
N SER A 44 -19.92 -7.88 2.37
CA SER A 44 -20.08 -6.46 2.05
C SER A 44 -19.83 -6.27 0.56
N GLN A 45 -20.88 -5.95 -0.19
CA GLN A 45 -20.79 -5.70 -1.62
C GLN A 45 -19.89 -4.48 -1.92
N ASP A 46 -20.01 -3.41 -1.11
CA ASP A 46 -19.21 -2.19 -1.28
C ASP A 46 -17.71 -2.43 -1.03
N LYS A 47 -17.38 -3.31 -0.09
CA LYS A 47 -16.00 -3.66 0.24
C LYS A 47 -15.46 -4.82 -0.58
N GLY A 48 -16.35 -5.60 -1.21
CA GLY A 48 -16.00 -6.76 -2.04
C GLY A 48 -15.48 -7.97 -1.26
N PHE A 49 -15.77 -8.08 0.03
CA PHE A 49 -15.34 -9.25 0.83
C PHE A 49 -16.34 -9.63 1.91
N GLY A 50 -16.19 -10.87 2.40
CA GLY A 50 -17.06 -11.46 3.41
C GLY A 50 -16.46 -12.68 4.08
N PHE A 51 -17.31 -13.37 4.84
CA PHE A 51 -16.96 -14.59 5.56
C PHE A 51 -18.05 -15.65 5.34
N ILE A 52 -17.62 -16.91 5.22
CA ILE A 52 -18.48 -18.09 5.10
C ILE A 52 -18.17 -18.99 6.30
N THR A 53 -19.19 -19.46 7.01
CA THR A 53 -19.03 -20.47 8.06
C THR A 53 -19.09 -21.85 7.43
N ARG A 54 -18.04 -22.66 7.63
CA ARG A 54 -17.98 -24.03 7.10
C ARG A 54 -18.97 -24.94 7.79
N ASN A 55 -19.60 -25.84 7.05
CA ASN A 55 -20.46 -26.89 7.62
C ASN A 55 -19.66 -27.99 8.31
N SER A 56 -18.40 -28.19 7.89
CA SER A 56 -17.53 -29.28 8.36
C SER A 56 -17.06 -29.08 9.81
N ASN A 57 -16.57 -27.88 10.15
CA ASN A 57 -15.97 -27.59 11.45
C ASN A 57 -16.49 -26.31 12.12
N GLY A 58 -17.40 -25.56 11.47
CA GLY A 58 -17.94 -24.31 12.00
C GLY A 58 -16.98 -23.12 11.95
N ASP A 59 -15.79 -23.26 11.36
CA ASP A 59 -14.85 -22.15 11.22
C ASP A 59 -15.30 -21.15 10.16
N ASP A 60 -15.01 -19.87 10.40
CA ASP A 60 -15.23 -18.83 9.42
C ASP A 60 -14.05 -18.75 8.45
N ILE A 61 -14.33 -18.88 7.15
CA ILE A 61 -13.37 -18.62 6.08
C ILE A 61 -13.62 -17.27 5.42
N PHE A 62 -12.54 -16.63 5.02
CA PHE A 62 -12.60 -15.38 4.27
C PHE A 62 -12.91 -15.63 2.79
N VAL A 63 -13.77 -14.80 2.20
CA VAL A 63 -14.09 -14.80 0.76
C VAL A 63 -13.99 -13.39 0.19
N HIS A 64 -13.38 -13.27 -0.99
CA HIS A 64 -13.28 -12.04 -1.75
C HIS A 64 -14.11 -12.13 -3.04
N PHE A 65 -14.63 -11.02 -3.54
CA PHE A 65 -15.52 -10.99 -4.72
C PHE A 65 -14.88 -11.64 -5.95
N GLN A 66 -13.54 -11.56 -6.07
CA GLN A 66 -12.78 -12.15 -7.16
C GLN A 66 -12.87 -13.68 -7.19
N SER A 67 -13.07 -14.30 -6.02
CA SER A 67 -13.17 -15.75 -5.84
C SER A 67 -14.59 -16.29 -6.11
N ILE A 68 -15.58 -15.41 -6.28
CA ILE A 68 -16.94 -15.80 -6.63
C ILE A 68 -16.98 -16.13 -8.13
N LEU A 69 -17.43 -17.34 -8.47
CA LEU A 69 -17.63 -17.78 -9.85
C LEU A 69 -19.02 -17.34 -10.30
N GLY A 70 -19.10 -16.59 -11.40
CA GLY A 70 -20.35 -16.07 -11.95
C GLY A 70 -20.11 -14.91 -12.92
N THR A 71 -21.09 -14.67 -13.79
CA THR A 71 -21.14 -13.52 -14.71
C THR A 71 -21.98 -12.40 -14.07
N GLY A 72 -21.55 -11.14 -14.23
CA GLY A 72 -22.24 -9.98 -13.63
C GLY A 72 -21.71 -9.56 -12.25
N PHE A 73 -22.55 -8.89 -11.45
CA PHE A 73 -22.19 -8.39 -10.11
C PHE A 73 -21.99 -9.55 -9.13
N LYS A 74 -20.73 -9.77 -8.74
CA LYS A 74 -20.32 -10.86 -7.84
C LYS A 74 -20.62 -10.51 -6.38
N THR A 75 -21.82 -10.86 -5.94
CA THR A 75 -22.29 -10.65 -4.56
C THR A 75 -22.74 -11.97 -3.92
N LEU A 76 -22.72 -12.02 -2.59
CA LEU A 76 -23.23 -13.13 -1.78
C LEU A 76 -24.24 -12.57 -0.78
N GLN A 77 -25.36 -13.27 -0.60
CA GLN A 77 -26.36 -12.89 0.40
C GLN A 77 -26.03 -13.55 1.74
N GLU A 78 -26.25 -12.83 2.83
CA GLU A 78 -26.13 -13.41 4.18
C GLU A 78 -27.14 -14.56 4.36
N GLY A 79 -26.67 -15.69 4.92
CA GLY A 79 -27.44 -16.94 5.01
C GLY A 79 -27.41 -17.82 3.76
N GLN A 80 -26.79 -17.37 2.65
CA GLN A 80 -26.73 -18.14 1.42
C GLN A 80 -25.84 -19.39 1.59
N LYS A 81 -26.34 -20.55 1.15
CA LYS A 81 -25.55 -21.78 1.07
C LYS A 81 -24.63 -21.73 -0.15
N VAL A 82 -23.34 -22.01 0.07
CA VAL A 82 -22.32 -21.96 -0.97
C VAL A 82 -21.42 -23.19 -0.90
N GLN A 83 -20.93 -23.60 -2.06
CA GLN A 83 -19.87 -24.61 -2.20
C GLN A 83 -18.59 -23.91 -2.65
N PHE A 84 -17.46 -24.31 -2.09
CA PHE A 84 -16.17 -23.72 -2.41
C PHE A 84 -15.07 -24.78 -2.31
N LYS A 85 -14.00 -24.57 -3.07
CA LYS A 85 -12.76 -25.33 -2.93
C LYS A 85 -11.85 -24.57 -1.97
N ASN A 86 -11.32 -25.27 -0.96
CA ASN A 86 -10.36 -24.68 -0.02
C ASN A 86 -9.00 -24.51 -0.71
N TYR A 87 -8.80 -23.38 -1.38
CA TYR A 87 -7.47 -22.99 -1.83
C TYR A 87 -6.69 -22.45 -0.61
N TYR A 88 -5.91 -23.32 0.03
CA TYR A 88 -4.92 -22.88 1.03
C TYR A 88 -3.78 -22.12 0.34
N TYR A 89 -4.00 -20.88 -0.13
CA TYR A 89 -2.91 -20.09 -0.70
C TYR A 89 -3.06 -18.57 -0.58
N PHE A 90 -2.20 -18.00 0.27
CA PHE A 90 -1.39 -16.86 -0.17
C PHE A 90 -0.06 -16.68 0.59
N CYS A 91 0.14 -17.28 1.77
CA CYS A 91 1.35 -17.02 2.57
C CYS A 91 2.62 -17.78 2.16
N PHE A 92 2.55 -18.87 1.37
CA PHE A 92 3.73 -19.71 1.10
C PHE A 92 4.41 -19.46 -0.26
N HIS A 93 3.70 -18.92 -1.27
CA HIS A 93 4.31 -18.68 -2.58
C HIS A 93 5.27 -17.48 -2.61
N PHE A 94 5.12 -16.53 -1.69
CA PHE A 94 6.01 -15.36 -1.61
C PHE A 94 7.37 -15.70 -1.00
N VAL A 95 7.46 -16.75 -0.16
CA VAL A 95 8.71 -17.12 0.54
C VAL A 95 9.55 -18.12 -0.27
N SER A 96 8.91 -19.04 -1.01
CA SER A 96 9.62 -20.02 -1.85
C SER A 96 10.20 -19.40 -3.13
N SER A 97 9.46 -18.50 -3.78
CA SER A 97 9.93 -17.84 -5.01
C SER A 97 11.08 -16.85 -4.74
N PHE A 98 11.16 -16.30 -3.53
CA PHE A 98 12.23 -15.38 -3.12
C PHE A 98 13.55 -16.12 -2.80
N TYR A 99 13.46 -17.34 -2.26
CA TYR A 99 14.61 -18.19 -2.00
C TYR A 99 15.26 -18.77 -3.27
N LEU A 100 14.48 -18.96 -4.34
CA LEU A 100 15.01 -19.44 -5.62
C LEU A 100 15.75 -18.36 -6.43
N ILE A 101 15.30 -17.11 -6.37
CA ILE A 101 15.97 -16.00 -7.07
C ILE A 101 17.32 -15.67 -6.41
N LEU A 102 17.45 -15.84 -5.09
CA LEU A 102 18.71 -15.60 -4.37
C LEU A 102 19.83 -16.58 -4.77
N LEU A 103 19.47 -17.79 -5.24
CA LEU A 103 20.45 -18.79 -5.67
C LEU A 103 20.97 -18.54 -7.08
N ASP A 104 20.22 -17.84 -7.94
CA ASP A 104 20.56 -17.57 -9.36
C ASP A 104 21.56 -16.41 -9.55
N VAL A 105 21.93 -15.67 -8.50
CA VAL A 105 22.83 -14.51 -8.58
C VAL A 105 24.34 -14.89 -8.60
N LEU A 106 24.72 -16.16 -8.44
CA LEU A 106 26.14 -16.56 -8.33
C LEU A 106 26.64 -17.58 -9.37
N VAL A 107 25.97 -17.73 -10.51
CA VAL A 107 26.55 -18.48 -11.63
C VAL A 107 26.23 -17.78 -12.94
N ASN A 108 27.07 -16.81 -13.32
CA ASN A 108 27.40 -16.56 -14.72
C ASN A 108 28.61 -15.64 -14.78
N ASP A 109 29.78 -16.25 -14.89
CA ASP A 109 30.91 -15.57 -15.51
C ASP A 109 31.67 -16.58 -16.37
N GLN A 110 32.14 -16.09 -17.51
CA GLN A 110 32.93 -16.74 -18.56
C GLN A 110 32.17 -17.52 -19.65
N ILE A 111 31.64 -16.80 -20.64
CA ILE A 111 31.84 -17.16 -22.07
C ILE A 111 32.13 -15.88 -22.85
N SER A 112 33.37 -15.77 -23.32
CA SER A 112 33.87 -14.73 -24.22
C SER A 112 33.62 -15.09 -25.70
N ASN A 113 33.00 -14.14 -26.40
CA ASN A 113 33.18 -13.69 -27.79
C ASN A 113 33.60 -14.68 -28.87
N THR A 114 32.80 -14.75 -29.94
CA THR A 114 33.29 -14.53 -31.32
C THR A 114 32.18 -13.90 -32.17
N ASN A 115 32.49 -12.70 -32.70
CA ASN A 115 32.12 -12.05 -33.97
C ASN A 115 30.74 -12.39 -34.57
N ASP A 116 29.93 -11.44 -35.00
CA ASP A 116 30.27 -10.41 -35.98
C ASP A 116 29.04 -9.49 -36.15
N SER A 117 29.29 -8.29 -36.70
CA SER A 117 28.32 -7.34 -37.26
C SER A 117 27.62 -6.35 -36.32
N GLN A 118 28.31 -5.20 -36.21
CA GLN A 118 27.84 -3.87 -36.59
C GLN A 118 27.42 -2.86 -35.50
N SER A 119 28.28 -1.84 -35.45
CA SER A 119 28.07 -0.43 -35.09
C SER A 119 27.67 -0.12 -33.66
N GLU A 120 28.72 -0.02 -32.83
CA GLU A 120 28.82 0.98 -31.78
C GLU A 120 28.68 2.39 -32.40
N ALA A 121 27.49 2.95 -32.31
CA ALA A 121 27.30 4.38 -32.12
C ALA A 121 26.64 4.54 -30.75
N SER A 122 27.29 5.29 -29.87
CA SER A 122 26.88 5.63 -28.51
C SER A 122 25.36 5.66 -28.27
N GLU A 123 24.86 4.74 -27.45
CA GLU A 123 23.52 4.86 -26.87
C GLU A 123 23.61 4.83 -25.34
N THR A 124 23.51 6.01 -24.75
CA THR A 124 22.96 6.27 -23.42
C THR A 124 21.65 5.50 -23.24
N LEU A 125 21.64 4.37 -22.52
CA LEU A 125 20.40 3.65 -22.20
C LEU A 125 19.66 4.32 -21.02
N THR A 126 19.04 5.45 -21.30
CA THR A 126 17.85 5.93 -20.60
C THR A 126 16.63 5.26 -21.26
N SER A 127 15.95 4.27 -20.64
CA SER A 127 14.69 3.71 -21.19
C SER A 127 14.03 2.73 -20.21
N ASP A 128 12.77 2.78 -19.78
CA ASP A 128 11.61 3.63 -20.06
C ASP A 128 11.02 4.10 -18.72
N ARG A 129 11.77 4.96 -18.02
CA ARG A 129 11.23 5.63 -16.85
C ARG A 129 10.37 6.79 -17.32
N HIS A 130 9.12 6.77 -16.89
CA HIS A 130 8.16 7.81 -17.16
C HIS A 130 8.01 8.73 -15.97
N ILE A 131 7.77 9.99 -16.28
CA ILE A 131 7.40 11.01 -15.31
C ILE A 131 5.88 11.11 -15.29
N GLY A 132 5.30 11.25 -14.11
CA GLY A 132 3.88 11.49 -13.96
C GLY A 132 3.53 12.19 -12.66
N ILE A 133 2.28 12.64 -12.60
CA ILE A 133 1.71 13.35 -11.48
C ILE A 133 0.73 12.41 -10.78
N VAL A 134 0.83 12.29 -9.46
CA VAL A 134 -0.14 11.55 -8.66
C VAL A 134 -1.49 12.24 -8.79
N ARG A 135 -2.46 11.58 -9.42
CA ARG A 135 -3.82 12.12 -9.56
C ARG A 135 -4.64 11.88 -8.31
N LYS A 136 -4.54 10.68 -7.74
CA LYS A 136 -5.30 10.26 -6.57
C LYS A 136 -4.61 9.13 -5.84
N TYR A 137 -4.53 9.18 -4.53
CA TYR A 137 -4.11 8.04 -3.72
C TYR A 137 -5.02 7.91 -2.50
N VAL A 138 -5.49 6.68 -2.27
CA VAL A 138 -6.43 6.37 -1.20
C VAL A 138 -5.72 5.46 -0.21
N GLU A 139 -5.09 6.05 0.82
CA GLU A 139 -4.17 5.36 1.72
C GLU A 139 -4.80 4.18 2.44
N ASN A 140 -6.03 4.34 2.96
CA ASN A 140 -6.77 3.28 3.62
C ASN A 140 -7.13 2.10 2.69
N ARG A 141 -7.14 2.31 1.37
CA ARG A 141 -7.34 1.26 0.36
C ARG A 141 -6.02 0.80 -0.26
N GLY A 142 -4.92 1.50 -0.01
CA GLY A 142 -3.58 1.16 -0.46
C GLY A 142 -3.38 1.21 -1.97
N PHE A 143 -4.17 2.02 -2.70
CA PHE A 143 -4.02 2.18 -4.15
C PHE A 143 -4.36 3.59 -4.64
N GLY A 144 -3.89 3.91 -5.84
CA GLY A 144 -4.10 5.20 -6.48
C GLY A 144 -3.86 5.17 -7.98
N PHE A 145 -3.78 6.36 -8.57
CA PHE A 145 -3.53 6.58 -9.99
C PHE A 145 -2.50 7.70 -10.20
N ILE A 146 -1.59 7.49 -11.15
CA ILE A 146 -0.59 8.45 -11.62
C ILE A 146 -0.88 8.75 -13.09
N THR A 147 -1.00 10.02 -13.45
CA THR A 147 -1.17 10.45 -14.83
C THR A 147 0.22 10.69 -15.44
N ARG A 148 0.57 9.92 -16.47
CA ARG A 148 1.85 10.03 -17.17
C ARG A 148 1.91 11.33 -17.96
N LYS A 149 3.00 12.10 -17.83
CA LYS A 149 3.15 13.40 -18.49
C LYS A 149 3.29 13.30 -20.02
N SER A 150 3.82 12.19 -20.54
CA SER A 150 4.09 12.07 -21.98
C SER A 150 2.82 11.97 -22.84
N ASP A 151 1.80 11.27 -22.36
CA ASP A 151 0.58 10.98 -23.13
C ASP A 151 -0.73 11.15 -22.33
N GLY A 152 -0.64 11.52 -21.06
CA GLY A 152 -1.80 11.69 -20.18
C GLY A 152 -2.44 10.37 -19.76
N ALA A 153 -1.82 9.21 -20.01
CA ALA A 153 -2.38 7.93 -19.60
C ALA A 153 -2.41 7.80 -18.07
N ASP A 154 -3.50 7.28 -17.53
CA ASP A 154 -3.59 6.95 -16.11
C ASP A 154 -3.03 5.55 -15.85
N LEU A 155 -2.07 5.48 -14.94
CA LEU A 155 -1.49 4.23 -14.48
C LEU A 155 -1.89 3.97 -13.04
N PHE A 156 -2.29 2.74 -12.78
CA PHE A 156 -2.58 2.27 -11.44
C PHE A 156 -1.30 2.20 -10.60
N VAL A 157 -1.38 2.60 -9.33
CA VAL A 157 -0.29 2.47 -8.37
C VAL A 157 -0.76 1.79 -7.08
N HIS A 158 0.05 0.86 -6.57
CA HIS A 158 -0.21 0.14 -5.32
C HIS A 158 0.71 0.64 -4.19
N SER A 159 0.21 0.60 -2.95
CA SER A 159 0.94 0.89 -1.71
C SER A 159 2.29 0.19 -1.61
N ARG A 160 2.41 -1.03 -2.17
CA ARG A 160 3.67 -1.78 -2.23
C ARG A 160 4.74 -1.08 -3.08
N SER A 161 4.37 -0.49 -4.21
CA SER A 161 5.31 0.27 -5.05
C SER A 161 5.76 1.54 -4.33
N ILE A 162 4.86 2.18 -3.58
CA ILE A 162 5.10 3.41 -2.80
C ILE A 162 6.05 3.12 -1.62
N ARG A 163 5.79 2.07 -0.84
CA ARG A 163 6.65 1.64 0.27
C ARG A 163 8.05 1.23 -0.19
N ARG A 164 8.17 0.58 -1.36
CA ARG A 164 9.48 0.23 -1.94
C ARG A 164 10.27 1.45 -2.39
N ALA A 165 9.60 2.56 -2.72
CA ALA A 165 10.23 3.85 -2.97
C ALA A 165 10.67 4.57 -1.67
N GLY A 166 10.42 3.99 -0.49
CA GLY A 166 10.69 4.60 0.80
C GLY A 166 9.64 5.62 1.22
N LEU A 167 8.46 5.59 0.60
CA LEU A 167 7.35 6.50 0.91
C LEU A 167 6.28 5.79 1.71
N GLU A 168 5.70 6.50 2.69
CA GLU A 168 4.57 6.00 3.46
C GLU A 168 3.25 6.16 2.69
N SER A 169 3.11 7.29 1.96
CA SER A 169 1.92 7.67 1.21
C SER A 169 2.29 8.53 -0.01
N LEU A 170 1.34 8.70 -0.94
CA LEU A 170 1.46 9.64 -2.06
C LEU A 170 0.47 10.78 -1.88
N GLN A 171 0.92 12.01 -2.12
CA GLN A 171 0.06 13.18 -2.13
C GLN A 171 -0.41 13.48 -3.56
N GLU A 172 -1.66 13.91 -3.71
CA GLU A 172 -2.17 14.39 -5.00
C GLU A 172 -1.33 15.59 -5.48
N GLY A 173 -1.00 15.61 -6.78
CA GLY A 173 -0.11 16.61 -7.37
C GLY A 173 1.39 16.30 -7.25
N MET A 174 1.79 15.27 -6.50
CA MET A 174 3.20 14.88 -6.37
C MET A 174 3.77 14.37 -7.70
N GLU A 175 4.97 14.81 -8.05
CA GLU A 175 5.67 14.37 -9.25
C GLU A 175 6.62 13.20 -8.96
N VAL A 176 6.43 12.11 -9.69
CA VAL A 176 7.13 10.85 -9.49
C VAL A 176 7.62 10.26 -10.80
N GLU A 177 8.76 9.60 -10.73
CA GLU A 177 9.34 8.79 -11.80
C GLU A 177 9.02 7.32 -11.56
N PHE A 178 8.57 6.60 -12.58
CA PHE A 178 8.16 5.20 -12.45
C PHE A 178 8.40 4.42 -13.75
N LEU A 179 8.34 3.09 -13.64
CA LEU A 179 8.28 2.18 -14.77
C LEU A 179 6.82 1.84 -15.08
N ALA A 180 6.39 2.08 -16.31
CA ALA A 180 5.07 1.65 -16.77
C ALA A 180 5.12 0.16 -17.15
N VAL A 181 4.27 -0.66 -16.56
CA VAL A 181 4.18 -2.09 -16.83
C VAL A 181 2.74 -2.46 -17.15
N GLN A 182 2.53 -3.16 -18.27
CA GLN A 182 1.21 -3.69 -18.59
C GLN A 182 0.89 -4.92 -17.73
N SER A 183 -0.25 -4.91 -17.07
CA SER A 183 -0.76 -6.03 -16.28
C SER A 183 -2.12 -6.52 -16.80
N ASN A 184 -2.61 -7.63 -16.24
CA ASN A 184 -3.98 -8.11 -16.48
C ASN A 184 -5.07 -7.16 -15.95
N ARG A 185 -4.70 -6.12 -15.20
CA ARG A 185 -5.59 -5.08 -14.67
C ARG A 185 -5.38 -3.71 -15.33
N GLY A 186 -4.61 -3.66 -16.43
CA GLY A 186 -4.25 -2.41 -17.12
C GLY A 186 -2.83 -1.94 -16.81
N ALA A 187 -2.51 -0.73 -17.24
CA ALA A 187 -1.20 -0.12 -17.06
C ALA A 187 -0.93 0.18 -15.57
N GLU A 188 0.21 -0.27 -15.06
CA GLU A 188 0.63 -0.15 -13.67
C GLU A 188 1.97 0.58 -13.55
N ALA A 189 2.09 1.47 -12.57
CA ALA A 189 3.33 2.15 -12.20
C ALA A 189 4.10 1.33 -11.14
N LYS A 190 5.34 0.95 -11.47
CA LYS A 190 6.28 0.23 -10.59
C LYS A 190 7.56 1.02 -10.37
N ASP A 191 8.31 0.63 -9.35
CA ASP A 191 9.62 1.22 -9.01
C ASP A 191 9.55 2.76 -8.93
N LEU A 192 8.70 3.29 -8.05
CA LEU A 192 8.52 4.74 -7.92
C LEU A 192 9.78 5.41 -7.37
N ARG A 193 10.06 6.62 -7.85
CA ARG A 193 11.09 7.53 -7.31
C ARG A 193 10.54 8.94 -7.31
N ILE A 194 10.98 9.77 -6.37
CA ILE A 194 10.63 11.19 -6.37
C ILE A 194 11.62 11.92 -7.27
N ILE A 195 11.12 12.80 -8.14
CA ILE A 195 11.95 13.56 -9.10
C ILE A 195 12.54 14.83 -8.47
N ASN A 196 11.86 15.42 -7.49
CA ASN A 196 12.38 16.57 -6.76
C ASN A 196 12.78 16.17 -5.34
N ARG A 197 14.00 15.66 -5.23
CA ARG A 197 14.73 15.55 -3.97
C ARG A 197 15.84 16.60 -3.95
N LEU A 198 15.47 17.88 -3.91
CA LEU A 198 16.31 18.82 -3.18
C LEU A 198 15.82 18.80 -1.72
N ASP A 199 16.72 18.40 -0.84
CA ASP A 199 16.63 18.41 0.62
C ASP A 199 15.70 17.39 1.29
N SER A 200 16.08 16.11 1.20
CA SER A 200 15.84 15.18 2.33
C SER A 200 16.68 13.92 2.16
N ILE A 201 17.98 14.05 2.42
CA ILE A 201 18.80 13.14 3.26
C ILE A 201 20.28 13.42 2.95
N LYS A 202 20.97 14.12 3.88
CA LYS A 202 22.17 13.65 4.59
C LYS A 202 22.76 14.79 5.44
N THR A 203 22.59 14.72 6.74
CA THR A 203 23.76 14.56 7.62
C THR A 203 23.34 13.66 8.78
N THR A 204 23.72 12.40 8.67
CA THR A 204 23.73 11.45 9.78
C THR A 204 24.94 11.79 10.65
N ASN A 205 24.75 11.60 11.96
CA ASN A 205 25.75 11.27 12.99
C ASN A 205 26.27 12.38 13.91
N ASN A 206 25.98 12.12 15.19
CA ASN A 206 26.84 12.32 16.34
C ASN A 206 27.20 13.75 16.68
N GLN A 207 26.27 14.43 17.33
CA GLN A 207 26.59 15.09 18.59
C GLN A 207 25.33 15.17 19.46
N LYS A 208 25.43 14.55 20.63
CA LYS A 208 24.62 14.82 21.79
C LYS A 208 24.90 16.26 22.21
N LYS A 209 24.10 17.23 21.79
CA LYS A 209 24.02 18.56 22.41
C LYS A 209 22.75 19.30 21.98
N GLU A 210 21.89 19.47 22.97
CA GLU A 210 20.94 20.55 23.24
C GLU A 210 20.75 21.66 22.18
N PHE A 211 19.49 22.11 22.05
CA PHE A 211 18.91 23.20 21.23
C PHE A 211 18.49 22.83 19.78
N SER A 212 17.25 23.07 19.33
CA SER A 212 16.31 24.13 19.71
C SER A 212 14.84 23.67 19.71
N ASP A 213 14.19 23.90 20.84
CA ASP A 213 12.79 24.27 20.92
C ASP A 213 12.54 25.52 20.06
N ALA A 214 11.89 25.36 18.89
CA ALA A 214 11.16 26.39 18.13
C ALA A 214 10.76 25.76 16.78
N ASN A 215 9.57 25.17 16.60
CA ASN A 215 8.31 25.91 16.45
C ASN A 215 7.12 24.98 16.77
N ILE A 216 6.65 24.98 18.02
CA ILE A 216 5.43 24.28 18.47
C ILE A 216 4.25 25.29 18.62
N ASN A 217 4.39 26.48 18.01
CA ASN A 217 3.51 27.63 18.23
C ASN A 217 2.75 28.10 16.99
N GLU A 218 2.71 27.33 15.90
CA GLU A 218 1.80 27.66 14.80
C GLU A 218 0.41 27.12 15.12
N GLN A 219 -0.38 27.98 15.78
CA GLN A 219 -1.81 27.77 15.91
C GLN A 219 -2.47 27.98 14.54
N GLU A 220 -3.17 26.97 14.05
CA GLU A 220 -3.98 27.04 12.85
C GLU A 220 -5.37 27.61 13.14
N THR A 221 -6.04 28.12 12.10
CA THR A 221 -7.43 28.57 12.17
C THR A 221 -8.33 27.74 11.27
N GLY A 222 -9.60 27.66 11.64
CA GLY A 222 -10.59 26.89 10.89
C GLY A 222 -12.01 27.22 11.28
N ILE A 223 -12.95 26.60 10.57
CA ILE A 223 -14.39 26.79 10.78
C ILE A 223 -14.98 25.47 11.26
N VAL A 224 -15.81 25.51 12.30
CA VAL A 224 -16.52 24.33 12.78
C VAL A 224 -17.51 23.87 11.72
N LYS A 225 -17.30 22.69 11.15
CA LYS A 225 -18.15 22.11 10.11
C LYS A 225 -19.31 21.32 10.71
N GLN A 226 -19.05 20.61 11.80
CA GLN A 226 -20.05 19.79 12.48
C GLN A 226 -19.65 19.62 13.95
N TRP A 227 -20.64 19.68 14.85
CA TRP A 227 -20.42 19.40 16.27
C TRP A 227 -21.58 18.55 16.83
N ASN A 228 -21.25 17.51 17.58
CA ASN A 228 -22.22 16.71 18.33
C ASN A 228 -22.00 16.97 19.84
N LYS A 229 -22.90 17.75 20.44
CA LYS A 229 -22.83 18.11 21.86
C LYS A 229 -23.00 16.93 22.81
N GLU A 230 -23.84 15.95 22.45
CA GLU A 230 -24.10 14.77 23.28
C GLU A 230 -22.89 13.82 23.30
N ARG A 231 -22.23 13.66 22.16
CA ARG A 231 -21.06 12.78 22.03
C ARG A 231 -19.72 13.49 22.30
N GLY A 232 -19.73 14.81 22.42
CA GLY A 232 -18.56 15.61 22.75
C GLY A 232 -17.46 15.60 21.67
N PHE A 233 -17.82 15.54 20.39
CA PHE A 233 -16.85 15.63 19.30
C PHE A 233 -17.46 16.28 18.05
N GLY A 234 -16.59 16.69 17.14
CA GLY A 234 -16.96 17.26 15.86
C GLY A 234 -15.85 17.24 14.83
N PHE A 235 -16.09 17.98 13.75
CA PHE A 235 -15.14 18.19 12.67
C PHE A 235 -15.04 19.68 12.35
N ILE A 236 -13.82 20.12 12.11
CA ILE A 236 -13.50 21.49 11.74
C ILE A 236 -12.86 21.48 10.36
N ARG A 237 -13.16 22.47 9.54
CA ARG A 237 -12.52 22.66 8.25
C ARG A 237 -11.34 23.60 8.41
N ARG A 238 -10.14 23.08 8.16
CA ARG A 238 -8.89 23.86 8.24
C ARG A 238 -8.91 24.97 7.20
N LYS A 239 -8.46 26.17 7.57
CA LYS A 239 -8.39 27.32 6.64
C LYS A 239 -7.23 27.17 5.64
N LEU A 240 -6.17 26.46 6.02
CA LEU A 240 -4.94 26.32 5.24
C LEU A 240 -5.15 25.49 3.96
N ASP A 241 -5.67 24.26 4.11
CA ASP A 241 -5.80 23.28 3.02
C ASP A 241 -7.25 22.86 2.76
N GLY A 242 -8.21 23.36 3.55
CA GLY A 242 -9.62 23.03 3.42
C GLY A 242 -10.00 21.62 3.86
N THR A 243 -9.07 20.87 4.47
CA THR A 243 -9.31 19.49 4.96
C THR A 243 -10.14 19.49 6.25
N ASP A 244 -10.83 18.37 6.50
CA ASP A 244 -11.59 18.19 7.73
C ASP A 244 -10.68 17.58 8.81
N LEU A 245 -10.55 18.27 9.94
CA LEU A 245 -9.81 17.82 11.11
C LEU A 245 -10.78 17.45 12.23
N PHE A 246 -10.49 16.34 12.90
CA PHE A 246 -11.30 15.88 14.03
C PHE A 246 -11.06 16.77 15.26
N VAL A 247 -12.11 17.06 16.04
CA VAL A 247 -11.99 17.81 17.30
C VAL A 247 -12.80 17.13 18.40
N HIS A 248 -12.21 17.02 19.59
CA HIS A 248 -12.86 16.44 20.76
C HIS A 248 -13.14 17.50 21.84
N LEU A 249 -14.17 17.29 22.68
CA LEU A 249 -14.54 18.17 23.79
C LEU A 249 -13.37 18.42 24.75
N LYS A 250 -12.56 17.40 24.99
CA LYS A 250 -11.35 17.46 25.85
C LYS A 250 -10.27 18.39 25.30
N SER A 251 -10.30 18.69 24.00
CA SER A 251 -9.34 19.58 23.36
C SER A 251 -9.73 21.05 23.47
N LEU A 252 -10.97 21.36 23.89
CA LEU A 252 -11.45 22.72 24.04
C LEU A 252 -10.80 23.38 25.27
N LYS A 253 -10.40 24.65 25.12
CA LYS A 253 -9.81 25.49 26.18
C LYS A 253 -10.76 26.62 26.54
N ASP A 254 -10.34 27.48 27.47
CA ASP A 254 -11.12 28.63 27.98
C ASP A 254 -12.50 28.26 28.54
N GLY A 255 -12.64 27.06 29.08
CA GLY A 255 -13.89 26.59 29.68
C GLY A 255 -15.01 26.30 28.67
N LEU A 256 -14.68 26.22 27.37
CA LEU A 256 -15.63 25.87 26.32
C LEU A 256 -16.16 24.44 26.52
N GLN A 257 -17.50 24.32 26.51
CA GLN A 257 -18.19 23.03 26.66
C GLN A 257 -18.83 22.53 25.35
N SER A 258 -18.85 23.36 24.31
CA SER A 258 -19.38 23.02 22.99
C SER A 258 -18.89 24.01 21.94
N LEU A 259 -18.98 23.60 20.68
CA LEU A 259 -18.75 24.43 19.52
C LEU A 259 -20.04 24.58 18.71
N GLU A 260 -20.20 25.71 18.02
CA GLU A 260 -21.31 25.95 17.11
C GLU A 260 -20.87 25.81 15.66
N ILE A 261 -21.75 25.28 14.80
CA ILE A 261 -21.45 25.12 13.37
C ILE A 261 -21.27 26.51 12.74
N GLY A 262 -20.22 26.67 11.94
CA GLY A 262 -19.85 27.95 11.32
C GLY A 262 -18.93 28.83 12.17
N GLN A 263 -18.66 28.44 13.43
CA GLN A 263 -17.82 29.22 14.32
C GLN A 263 -16.34 29.17 13.90
N GLN A 264 -15.66 30.30 13.97
CA GLN A 264 -14.22 30.40 13.73
C GLN A 264 -13.46 30.07 15.01
N ILE A 265 -12.50 29.17 14.88
CA ILE A 265 -11.68 28.69 15.99
C ILE A 265 -10.21 28.69 15.61
N GLN A 266 -9.39 28.72 16.63
CA GLN A 266 -7.94 28.56 16.55
C GLN A 266 -7.54 27.29 17.31
N PHE A 267 -6.63 26.49 16.77
CA PHE A 267 -6.26 25.19 17.31
C PHE A 267 -4.84 24.79 16.91
N ARG A 268 -4.32 23.73 17.52
CA ARG A 268 -3.07 23.07 17.12
C ARG A 268 -3.37 21.69 16.54
N ILE A 269 -2.44 21.16 15.76
CA ILE A 269 -2.55 19.79 15.25
C ILE A 269 -1.81 18.85 16.19
N GLY A 270 -2.54 17.89 16.76
CA GLY A 270 -2.00 16.75 17.48
C GLY A 270 -2.20 15.45 16.68
N LYS A 271 -1.48 14.39 17.08
CA LYS A 271 -1.69 13.03 16.57
C LYS A 271 -2.17 12.13 17.72
N ASN A 272 -3.21 11.35 17.46
CA ASN A 272 -3.72 10.31 18.34
C ASN A 272 -3.71 8.94 17.62
N GLU A 273 -4.14 7.88 18.30
CA GLU A 273 -4.20 6.52 17.73
C GLU A 273 -5.15 6.38 16.51
N LYS A 274 -6.04 7.35 16.30
CA LYS A 274 -7.04 7.38 15.22
C LYS A 274 -6.67 8.33 14.08
N GLY A 275 -5.58 9.09 14.19
CA GLY A 275 -5.11 10.04 13.19
C GLY A 275 -4.82 11.42 13.77
N GLU A 276 -4.91 12.44 12.92
CA GLU A 276 -4.70 13.83 13.32
C GLU A 276 -5.95 14.42 13.98
N GLU A 277 -5.75 15.21 15.03
CA GLU A 277 -6.82 15.88 15.77
C GLU A 277 -6.45 17.32 16.11
N ALA A 278 -7.47 18.14 16.32
CA ALA A 278 -7.33 19.47 16.86
C ALA A 278 -7.10 19.39 18.37
N THR A 279 -6.00 19.99 18.84
CA THR A 279 -5.64 20.19 20.24
C THR A 279 -5.63 21.67 20.58
N ASP A 280 -5.78 22.02 21.86
CA ASP A 280 -5.74 23.41 22.36
C ASP A 280 -6.62 24.38 21.54
N VAL A 281 -7.92 24.07 21.52
CA VAL A 281 -8.90 24.79 20.72
C VAL A 281 -9.44 26.00 21.47
N TYR A 282 -9.34 27.18 20.86
CA TYR A 282 -9.82 28.47 21.34
C TYR A 282 -10.81 29.08 20.34
N LEU A 283 -11.73 29.93 20.81
CA LEU A 283 -12.52 30.75 19.91
C LEU A 283 -11.67 31.89 19.36
N THR A 284 -11.76 32.14 18.06
CA THR A 284 -11.14 33.33 17.48
C THR A 284 -11.90 34.56 17.98
N LYS A 285 -11.22 35.49 18.67
CA LYS A 285 -11.83 36.78 19.04
C LYS A 285 -11.95 37.61 17.76
N ASN A 286 -13.17 37.98 17.40
CA ASN A 286 -13.38 39.02 16.40
C ASN A 286 -13.03 40.35 17.09
N GLU A 287 -11.96 41.00 16.65
CA GLU A 287 -11.72 42.43 16.92
C GLU A 287 -12.67 43.29 16.09
#